data_AF-A0A534UCE8-F1
#
_entry.id   AF-A0A534UCE8-F1
#
_cell.length_a   1.000
_cell.length_b   1.000
_cell.length_c   1.000
_cell.angle_alpha   90.00
_cell.angle_beta   90.00
_cell.angle_gamma   90.00
#
_symmetry.space_group_name_H-M   'P 1'
#
loop_
_entity.id
_entity.type
_entity.pdbx_description
1 polymer ?
#
loop_
_entity_poly.entity_id
_entity_poly.type
_entity_poly.pdbx_seq_one_letter_code
_entity_poly.pdbx_strand_id
1 'polypeptide(L)'
;MKIFRLGWITCICALLILIPSLLTAGDATKQLSATIDGFVPIVSNTPRAELQANGLPESARKLVLARFDFAEMTKRSLGQHWKSLNREEQKQFVDAFTQWQLISYGRIVRSSGGDKVQ
;
A
#
# COMPACT_ATOMS: atom_id res chain seq x y z
N MET A 1 -44.88 -17.56 25.81
CA MET A 1 -43.56 -16.91 26.01
C MET A 1 -42.42 -17.50 25.17
N LYS A 2 -42.33 -18.82 24.93
CA LYS A 2 -41.20 -19.45 24.17
C LYS A 2 -41.20 -19.14 22.66
N ILE A 3 -42.36 -19.15 22.00
CA ILE A 3 -42.54 -18.79 20.58
C ILE A 3 -42.19 -17.32 20.29
N PHE A 4 -42.48 -16.42 21.22
CA PHE A 4 -42.13 -14.99 21.10
C PHE A 4 -40.61 -14.77 21.21
N ARG A 5 -39.93 -15.57 22.05
CA ARG A 5 -38.47 -15.56 22.15
C ARG A 5 -37.79 -16.16 20.91
N LEU A 6 -38.38 -17.20 20.32
CA LEU A 6 -37.85 -17.83 19.11
C LEU A 6 -37.92 -16.89 17.91
N GLY A 7 -39.06 -16.23 17.68
CA GLY A 7 -39.21 -15.25 16.59
C GLY A 7 -38.27 -14.04 16.73
N TRP A 8 -37.99 -13.61 17.97
CA TRP A 8 -37.03 -12.53 18.20
C TRP A 8 -35.59 -12.93 17.87
N ILE A 9 -35.21 -14.16 18.20
CA ILE A 9 -33.90 -14.74 17.83
C ILE A 9 -33.79 -14.86 16.31
N THR A 10 -34.85 -15.31 15.61
CA THR A 10 -34.84 -15.41 14.15
C THR A 10 -34.69 -14.04 13.48
N CYS A 11 -35.37 -13.01 13.97
CA CYS A 11 -35.21 -11.63 13.49
C CYS A 11 -33.79 -11.09 13.74
N ILE A 12 -33.21 -11.36 14.92
CA ILE A 12 -31.83 -10.93 15.23
C ILE A 12 -30.82 -11.65 14.33
N CYS A 13 -30.99 -12.95 14.08
CA CYS A 13 -30.12 -13.70 13.16
C CYS A 13 -30.25 -13.21 11.71
N ALA A 14 -31.47 -12.92 11.23
CA ALA A 14 -31.68 -12.35 9.90
C ALA A 14 -31.03 -10.97 9.77
N LEU A 15 -31.11 -10.14 10.81
CA LEU A 15 -30.46 -8.83 10.86
C LEU A 15 -28.93 -8.96 10.82
N LEU A 16 -28.34 -9.88 11.59
CA LEU A 16 -26.89 -10.11 11.62
C LEU A 16 -26.31 -10.57 10.27
N ILE A 17 -27.08 -11.31 9.46
CA ILE A 17 -26.66 -11.76 8.12
C ILE A 17 -26.71 -10.62 7.09
N LEU A 18 -27.59 -9.63 7.27
CA LEU A 18 -27.74 -8.52 6.33
C LEU A 18 -26.68 -7.42 6.51
N ILE A 19 -26.16 -7.20 7.72
CA ILE A 19 -25.18 -6.15 8.04
C ILE A 19 -23.93 -6.16 7.14
N PRO A 20 -23.26 -7.31 6.86
CA PRO A 20 -22.05 -7.29 6.04
C PRO A 20 -22.27 -6.88 4.58
N SER A 21 -23.50 -6.96 4.06
CA SER A 21 -23.81 -6.51 2.69
C SER A 21 -23.79 -4.97 2.52
N LEU A 22 -23.82 -4.23 3.63
CA LEU A 22 -23.72 -2.77 3.66
C LEU A 22 -22.28 -2.27 3.75
N LEU A 23 -21.30 -3.16 3.94
CA LEU A 23 -19.88 -2.81 4.02
C LEU A 23 -19.29 -2.73 2.61
N THR A 24 -18.81 -1.55 2.23
CA THR A 24 -18.12 -1.36 0.96
C THR A 24 -16.62 -1.64 1.13
N ALA A 25 -16.09 -2.69 0.50
CA ALA A 25 -14.66 -3.03 0.56
C ALA A 25 -13.76 -2.19 -0.38
N GLY A 26 -14.17 -0.96 -0.71
CA GLY A 26 -13.58 -0.19 -1.82
C GLY A 26 -12.44 0.75 -1.46
N ASP A 27 -12.23 1.08 -0.19
CA ASP A 27 -11.37 2.22 0.17
C ASP A 27 -9.89 1.99 -0.12
N ALA A 28 -9.38 0.78 0.17
CA ALA A 28 -7.98 0.43 -0.14
C ALA A 28 -7.72 0.46 -1.66
N THR A 29 -8.66 -0.05 -2.48
CA THR A 29 -8.57 -0.01 -3.94
C THR A 29 -8.62 1.43 -4.46
N LYS A 30 -9.59 2.24 -3.99
CA LYS A 30 -9.71 3.65 -4.39
C LYS A 30 -8.46 4.44 -4.05
N GLN A 31 -7.91 4.24 -2.86
CA GLN A 31 -6.64 4.81 -2.49
C GLN A 31 -5.61 4.37 -3.53
N LEU A 32 -5.38 3.06 -3.71
CA LEU A 32 -4.39 2.51 -4.65
C LEU A 32 -4.48 3.14 -6.05
N SER A 33 -5.68 3.14 -6.63
CA SER A 33 -5.98 3.77 -7.91
C SER A 33 -5.54 5.24 -7.95
N ALA A 34 -5.89 6.04 -6.94
CA ALA A 34 -5.50 7.46 -6.92
C ALA A 34 -3.96 7.67 -6.90
N THR A 35 -3.20 6.77 -6.27
CA THR A 35 -1.73 6.83 -6.34
C THR A 35 -1.23 6.43 -7.73
N ILE A 36 -1.79 5.39 -8.33
CA ILE A 36 -1.42 4.93 -9.68
C ILE A 36 -1.71 6.03 -10.71
N ASP A 37 -2.90 6.63 -10.64
CA ASP A 37 -3.36 7.71 -11.54
C ASP A 37 -2.43 8.92 -11.51
N GLY A 38 -1.90 9.27 -10.33
CA GLY A 38 -0.89 10.33 -10.19
C GLY A 38 0.53 9.88 -10.59
N PHE A 39 0.87 8.62 -10.37
CA PHE A 39 2.23 8.09 -10.53
C PHE A 39 2.57 7.80 -12.00
N VAL A 40 1.64 7.18 -12.74
CA VAL A 40 1.87 6.74 -14.14
C VAL A 40 2.26 7.93 -15.04
N PRO A 41 1.56 9.08 -15.03
CA PRO A 41 1.94 10.22 -15.86
C PRO A 41 3.36 10.73 -15.56
N ILE A 42 3.77 10.76 -14.29
CA ILE A 42 5.11 11.25 -13.90
C ILE A 42 6.17 10.35 -14.51
N VAL A 43 6.05 9.04 -14.32
CA VAL A 43 7.02 8.07 -14.82
C VAL A 43 7.06 8.04 -16.34
N SER A 44 5.90 8.11 -17.02
CA SER A 44 5.83 8.10 -18.48
C SER A 44 6.50 9.34 -19.10
N ASN A 45 6.37 10.50 -18.46
CA ASN A 45 6.98 11.75 -18.92
C ASN A 45 8.45 11.89 -18.51
N THR A 46 8.94 11.12 -17.53
CA THR A 46 10.34 11.19 -17.07
C THR A 46 11.26 10.40 -18.01
N PRO A 47 12.29 11.01 -18.63
CA PRO A 47 13.22 10.33 -19.53
C PRO A 47 13.82 9.04 -18.97
N ARG A 48 14.01 8.02 -19.82
CA ARG A 48 14.58 6.73 -19.40
C ARG A 48 15.94 6.88 -18.74
N ALA A 49 16.80 7.71 -19.32
CA ALA A 49 18.15 7.93 -18.81
C ALA A 49 18.13 8.51 -17.38
N GLU A 50 17.18 9.41 -17.11
CA GLU A 50 17.00 10.02 -15.80
C GLU A 50 16.52 9.00 -14.77
N LEU A 51 15.52 8.18 -15.12
CA LEU A 51 15.04 7.09 -14.26
C LEU A 51 16.15 6.06 -13.95
N GLN A 52 17.02 5.78 -14.91
CA GLN A 52 18.14 4.85 -14.71
C GLN A 52 19.22 5.43 -13.80
N ALA A 53 19.58 6.70 -14.00
CA ALA A 53 20.59 7.38 -13.20
C ALA A 53 20.11 7.61 -11.76
N ASN A 54 18.90 8.16 -11.60
CA ASN A 54 18.45 8.77 -10.35
C ASN A 54 17.29 8.02 -9.67
N GLY A 55 16.68 7.04 -10.33
CA GLY A 55 15.47 6.37 -9.84
C GLY A 55 14.21 7.22 -10.04
N LEU A 56 13.25 7.09 -9.13
CA LEU A 56 11.99 7.83 -9.22
C LEU A 56 12.21 9.34 -9.00
N PRO A 57 11.58 10.23 -9.80
CA PRO A 57 11.51 11.65 -9.51
C PRO A 57 10.90 11.93 -8.14
N GLU A 58 11.24 13.06 -7.53
CA GLU A 58 10.75 13.42 -6.19
C GLU A 58 9.21 13.41 -6.09
N SER A 59 8.52 13.90 -7.13
CA SER A 59 7.06 13.89 -7.20
C SER A 59 6.47 12.47 -7.15
N ALA A 60 7.06 11.52 -7.89
CA ALA A 60 6.68 10.11 -7.84
C ALA A 60 7.01 9.48 -6.48
N ARG A 61 8.18 9.82 -5.89
CA ARG A 61 8.57 9.34 -4.56
C ARG A 61 7.55 9.74 -3.49
N LYS A 62 7.06 10.99 -3.53
CA LYS A 62 6.04 11.48 -2.59
C LYS A 62 4.75 10.65 -2.65
N LEU A 63 4.29 10.29 -3.85
CA LEU A 63 3.09 9.47 -4.02
C LEU A 63 3.25 8.06 -3.44
N VAL A 64 4.43 7.46 -3.63
CA VAL A 64 4.74 6.12 -3.08
C VAL A 64 4.87 6.19 -1.54
N LEU A 65 5.59 7.18 -1.02
CA LEU A 65 5.76 7.40 0.42
C LEU A 65 4.44 7.67 1.14
N ALA A 66 3.50 8.35 0.50
CA ALA A 66 2.17 8.61 1.06
C ALA A 66 1.26 7.37 1.08
N ARG A 67 1.61 6.31 0.33
CA ARG A 67 0.78 5.11 0.24
C ARG A 67 1.26 3.95 1.08
N PHE A 68 2.57 3.78 1.22
CA PHE A 68 3.13 2.60 1.86
C PHE A 68 3.76 2.92 3.21
N ASP A 69 3.47 2.09 4.22
CA ASP A 69 4.15 2.14 5.51
C ASP A 69 5.48 1.39 5.41
N PHE A 70 6.54 2.15 5.10
CA PHE A 70 7.88 1.60 4.97
C PHE A 70 8.45 1.09 6.30
N ALA A 71 8.00 1.60 7.44
CA ALA A 71 8.45 1.11 8.75
C ALA A 71 7.92 -0.31 8.99
N GLU A 72 6.62 -0.53 8.78
CA GLU A 72 6.02 -1.86 8.89
C GLU A 72 6.53 -2.82 7.83
N MET A 73 6.74 -2.36 6.58
CA MET A 73 7.36 -3.18 5.54
C MET A 73 8.77 -3.61 5.94
N THR A 74 9.62 -2.68 6.36
CA THR A 74 11.00 -2.97 6.80
C THR A 74 11.02 -3.95 7.97
N LYS A 75 10.19 -3.71 8.99
CA LYS A 75 10.04 -4.60 10.14
C LYS A 75 9.63 -6.01 9.75
N ARG A 76 8.66 -6.16 8.84
CA ARG A 76 8.22 -7.46 8.34
C ARG A 76 9.30 -8.16 7.51
N SER A 77 10.06 -7.41 6.71
CA SER A 77 11.20 -7.94 5.95
C SER A 77 12.34 -8.42 6.85
N LEU A 78 12.61 -7.72 7.96
CA LEU A 78 13.67 -8.09 8.92
C LEU A 78 13.25 -9.23 9.87
N GLY A 79 11.96 -9.43 10.09
CA GLY A 79 11.42 -10.50 10.92
C GLY A 79 12.01 -10.48 12.33
N GLN A 80 12.61 -11.60 12.77
CA GLN A 80 13.19 -11.73 14.10
C GLN A 80 14.32 -10.73 14.39
N HIS A 81 15.06 -10.30 13.35
CA HIS A 81 16.18 -9.37 13.48
C HIS A 81 15.74 -7.93 13.78
N TRP A 82 14.45 -7.59 13.60
CA TRP A 82 13.93 -6.28 13.98
C TRP A 82 14.10 -6.00 15.49
N LYS A 83 13.90 -7.04 16.31
CA LYS A 83 13.94 -6.92 17.77
C LYS A 83 15.35 -6.76 18.34
N SER A 84 16.39 -7.08 17.57
CA SER A 84 17.78 -6.88 17.99
C SER A 84 18.28 -5.45 17.76
N LEU A 85 17.56 -4.65 16.98
CA LEU A 85 17.90 -3.25 16.70
C LEU A 85 17.32 -2.32 17.78
N ASN A 86 18.10 -1.34 18.21
CA ASN A 86 17.60 -0.23 19.01
C ASN A 86 16.79 0.77 18.14
N ARG A 87 16.13 1.76 18.76
CA ARG A 87 15.26 2.71 18.05
C ARG A 87 15.98 3.49 16.95
N GLU A 88 17.24 3.82 17.16
CA GLU A 88 17.99 4.66 16.24
C GLU A 88 18.49 3.83 15.06
N GLU A 89 18.89 2.57 15.32
CA GLU A 89 19.20 1.60 14.28
C GLU A 89 17.96 1.25 13.44
N GLN A 90 16.79 1.08 14.07
CA GLN A 90 15.52 0.86 13.37
C GLN A 90 15.21 2.01 12.43
N LYS A 91 15.33 3.26 12.91
CA LYS A 91 15.12 4.45 12.07
C LYS A 91 16.11 4.49 10.90
N GLN A 92 17.40 4.32 11.17
CA GLN A 92 18.43 4.34 10.13
C GLN A 92 18.19 3.26 9.08
N PHE A 93 17.80 2.06 9.50
CA PHE A 93 17.52 0.97 8.58
C PHE A 93 16.28 1.25 7.72
N VAL A 94 15.19 1.75 8.32
CA VAL A 94 14.00 2.15 7.57
C VAL A 94 14.34 3.22 6.53
N ASP A 95 15.10 4.25 6.91
CA ASP A 95 15.49 5.33 6.00
C ASP A 95 16.34 4.79 4.83
N ALA A 96 17.35 3.97 5.12
CA ALA A 96 18.23 3.40 4.11
C ALA A 96 17.51 2.42 3.18
N PHE A 97 16.67 1.53 3.73
CA PHE A 97 15.92 0.54 2.95
C PHE A 97 14.89 1.24 2.05
N THR A 98 14.18 2.23 2.56
CA THR A 98 13.23 3.05 1.79
C THR A 98 13.92 3.74 0.63
N GLN A 99 15.07 4.39 0.88
CA GLN A 99 15.85 5.05 -0.17
C GLN A 99 16.30 4.06 -1.25
N TRP A 100 16.82 2.91 -0.84
CA TRP A 100 17.25 1.87 -1.78
C TRP A 100 16.10 1.36 -2.65
N GLN A 101 14.91 1.13 -2.08
CA GLN A 101 13.73 0.70 -2.83
C GLN A 101 13.28 1.76 -3.84
N LEU A 102 13.17 3.03 -3.44
CA LEU A 102 12.74 4.11 -4.33
C LEU A 102 13.70 4.34 -5.51
N ILE A 103 15.00 4.16 -5.29
CA ILE A 103 16.00 4.21 -6.36
C ILE A 103 15.85 2.98 -7.28
N SER A 104 15.82 1.78 -6.70
CA SER A 104 15.81 0.52 -7.45
C SER A 104 14.56 0.35 -8.31
N TYR A 105 13.37 0.61 -7.75
CA TYR A 105 12.12 0.47 -8.50
C TYR A 105 11.94 1.55 -9.57
N GLY A 106 12.51 2.75 -9.37
CA GLY A 106 12.54 3.78 -10.42
C GLY A 106 13.26 3.34 -11.69
N ARG A 107 14.31 2.51 -11.54
CA ARG A 107 15.04 1.93 -12.68
C ARG A 107 14.23 0.86 -13.42
N ILE A 108 13.34 0.15 -12.72
CA ILE A 108 12.56 -0.97 -13.25
C ILE A 108 11.29 -0.49 -13.95
N VAL A 109 10.60 0.51 -13.41
CA VAL A 109 9.21 0.83 -13.80
C VAL A 109 9.02 1.17 -15.29
N ARG A 110 10.04 1.67 -15.99
CA ARG A 110 9.95 1.96 -17.43
C ARG A 110 10.06 0.70 -18.31
N SER A 111 10.59 -0.42 -17.82
CA SER A 111 10.59 -1.66 -18.60
C SER A 111 9.17 -2.23 -18.83
N SER A 112 8.18 -1.76 -18.06
CA SER A 112 6.76 -2.12 -18.18
C SER A 112 5.91 -1.05 -18.88
N GLY A 113 6.52 0.02 -19.41
CA GLY A 113 5.85 1.25 -19.86
C GLY A 113 4.89 1.15 -21.07
N GLY A 114 4.57 -0.05 -21.53
CA GLY A 114 3.53 -0.31 -22.55
C GLY A 114 2.25 -0.95 -21.99
N ASP A 115 2.27 -1.44 -20.76
CA ASP A 115 1.16 -2.22 -20.20
C ASP A 115 0.16 -1.31 -19.49
N LYS A 116 -1.13 -1.50 -19.79
CA LYS A 116 -2.20 -0.82 -19.07
C LYS A 116 -2.31 -1.39 -17.66
N VAL A 117 -2.26 -0.52 -16.65
CA VAL A 117 -2.58 -0.89 -15.27
C VAL A 117 -4.12 -0.99 -15.17
N GLN A 118 -4.64 -2.17 -14.84
CA GLN A 118 -6.07 -2.46 -14.66
C GLN A 118 -6.40 -2.61 -13.17
#